data_AF-A0A6C0H435-F1
#
_entry.id   AF-A0A6C0H435-F1
#
_cell.length_a   1.000
_cell.length_b   1.000
_cell.length_c   1.000
_cell.angle_alpha   90.00
_cell.angle_beta   90.00
_cell.angle_gamma   90.00
#
_symmetry.space_group_name_H-M   'P 1'
#
loop_
_entity.id
_entity.type
_entity.pdbx_description
1 polymer ?
#
loop_
_entity_poly.entity_id
_entity_poly.type
_entity_poly.pdbx_seq_one_letter_code
_entity_poly.pdbx_strand_id
1 'polypeptide(L)'
;MTQRNNIKSYSSITQSIIKYNNTNEKLETLESYLKNGYSLIKRNPTTKKVEITYSNNYDSKKKELEQQNYNTLLASMINNWNNYRDELNNLLGDISPYYNYREILQKMIDEDNDILEELHRHKHKQNNDINNDNDSDYASENEDLKYLLY
;
A
#
# COMPACT_ATOMS: atom_id res chain seq x y z
N MET A 1 19.88 -5.73 40.02
CA MET A 1 18.45 -6.08 40.17
C MET A 1 18.08 -7.07 39.07
N THR A 2 17.99 -8.35 39.39
CA THR A 2 17.75 -9.41 38.40
C THR A 2 16.24 -9.59 38.22
N GLN A 3 15.71 -9.17 37.06
CA GLN A 3 14.31 -9.41 36.72
C GLN A 3 14.10 -10.92 36.51
N ARG A 4 13.42 -11.57 37.46
CA ARG A 4 12.94 -12.94 37.28
C ARG A 4 11.70 -12.89 36.39
N ASN A 5 11.85 -13.26 35.13
CA ASN A 5 10.72 -13.53 34.26
C ASN A 5 9.91 -14.69 34.86
N ASN A 6 8.68 -14.42 35.24
CA ASN A 6 7.77 -15.37 35.87
C ASN A 6 7.32 -16.37 34.79
N ILE A 7 8.01 -17.50 34.66
CA ILE A 7 7.67 -18.56 33.71
C ILE A 7 6.34 -19.17 34.18
N LYS A 8 5.23 -18.72 33.58
CA LYS A 8 3.91 -19.31 33.82
C LYS A 8 3.91 -20.72 33.24
N SER A 9 3.62 -21.71 34.09
CA SER A 9 3.37 -23.09 33.65
C SER A 9 2.25 -23.12 32.61
N TYR A 10 2.39 -23.99 31.60
CA TYR A 10 1.33 -24.24 30.61
C TYR A 10 -0.02 -24.56 31.28
N SER A 11 -0.02 -25.23 32.45
CA SER A 11 -1.25 -25.55 33.18
C SER A 11 -1.96 -24.29 33.71
N SER A 12 -1.21 -23.29 34.14
CA SER A 12 -1.74 -22.02 34.64
C SER A 12 -2.34 -21.16 33.53
N ILE A 13 -1.75 -21.22 32.33
CA ILE A 13 -2.30 -20.58 31.13
C ILE A 13 -3.63 -21.25 30.75
N THR A 14 -3.73 -22.57 30.79
CA THR A 14 -4.98 -23.27 30.47
C THR A 14 -6.09 -23.08 31.50
N GLN A 15 -5.76 -22.94 32.80
CA GLN A 15 -6.78 -22.76 33.86
C GLN A 15 -7.50 -21.41 33.78
N SER A 16 -6.79 -20.35 33.36
CA SER A 16 -7.36 -18.99 33.25
C SER A 16 -8.33 -18.78 32.08
N ILE A 17 -8.39 -19.73 31.14
CA ILE A 17 -9.37 -19.73 30.03
C ILE A 17 -10.71 -20.35 30.48
N ILE A 18 -10.75 -21.01 31.64
CA ILE A 18 -11.97 -21.56 32.22
C ILE A 18 -12.71 -20.45 32.98
N LYS A 19 -13.28 -19.49 32.25
CA LYS A 19 -14.36 -18.67 32.80
C LYS A 19 -15.57 -19.59 32.99
N TYR A 20 -15.76 -20.07 34.22
CA TYR A 20 -16.99 -20.75 34.63
C TYR A 20 -18.17 -19.79 34.49
N ASN A 21 -18.91 -19.89 33.40
CA ASN A 21 -20.27 -19.38 33.35
C ASN A 21 -21.12 -20.35 34.16
N ASN A 22 -21.40 -19.96 35.40
CA ASN A 22 -22.23 -20.71 36.32
C ASN A 22 -23.69 -20.57 35.89
N THR A 23 -24.13 -21.40 34.96
CA THR A 23 -25.54 -21.56 34.61
C THR A 23 -25.94 -23.01 34.83
N ASN A 24 -26.99 -23.20 35.63
CA ASN A 24 -27.58 -24.47 36.00
C ASN A 24 -27.80 -25.37 34.76
N GLU A 25 -26.95 -26.35 34.50
CA GLU A 25 -27.09 -27.21 33.32
C GLU A 25 -27.14 -28.70 33.67
N LYS A 26 -28.20 -29.33 33.14
CA LYS A 26 -28.48 -30.76 33.13
C LYS A 26 -27.24 -31.55 32.68
N LEU A 27 -27.07 -32.75 33.23
CA LEU A 27 -26.14 -33.82 32.81
C LEU A 27 -25.48 -33.54 31.44
N GLU A 28 -24.23 -33.08 31.49
CA GLU A 28 -23.45 -32.70 30.31
C GLU A 28 -23.17 -33.93 29.46
N THR A 29 -24.01 -34.16 28.47
CA THR A 29 -23.78 -35.21 27.48
C THR A 29 -22.62 -34.82 26.58
N LEU A 30 -21.97 -35.84 25.99
CA LEU A 30 -20.90 -35.68 25.00
C LEU A 30 -21.26 -34.65 23.91
N GLU A 31 -22.52 -34.65 23.51
CA GLU A 31 -23.06 -33.78 22.47
C GLU A 31 -23.16 -32.31 22.91
N SER A 32 -23.39 -32.04 24.20
CA SER A 32 -23.38 -30.68 24.75
C SER A 32 -22.01 -30.04 24.62
N TYR A 33 -20.96 -30.77 24.99
CA TYR A 33 -19.57 -30.31 24.84
C TYR A 33 -19.18 -30.03 23.39
N LEU A 34 -19.56 -30.92 22.46
CA LEU A 34 -19.29 -30.74 21.03
C LEU A 34 -20.04 -29.53 20.45
N LYS A 35 -21.28 -29.27 20.89
CA LYS A 35 -22.07 -28.09 20.50
C LYS A 35 -21.49 -26.79 21.06
N ASN A 36 -20.99 -26.82 22.28
CA ASN A 36 -20.34 -25.68 22.93
C ASN A 36 -18.91 -25.40 22.40
N GLY A 37 -18.44 -26.17 21.43
CA GLY A 37 -17.16 -25.91 20.75
C GLY A 37 -15.95 -26.61 21.36
N TYR A 38 -16.16 -27.56 22.27
CA TYR A 38 -15.09 -28.39 22.82
C TYR A 38 -14.78 -29.56 21.90
N SER A 39 -13.49 -29.88 21.75
CA SER A 39 -13.05 -31.12 21.12
C SER A 39 -12.64 -32.12 22.20
N LEU A 40 -12.96 -33.38 21.98
CA LEU A 40 -12.79 -34.45 22.97
C LEU A 40 -11.64 -35.36 22.54
N ILE A 41 -10.74 -35.63 23.48
CA ILE A 41 -9.61 -36.51 23.26
C ILE A 41 -9.78 -37.70 24.21
N LYS A 42 -9.93 -38.90 23.65
CA LYS A 42 -10.06 -40.13 24.43
C LYS A 42 -9.02 -41.14 23.96
N ARG A 43 -8.45 -41.91 24.90
CA ARG A 43 -7.61 -43.06 24.56
C ARG A 43 -8.49 -44.29 24.54
N ASN A 44 -8.54 -44.98 23.41
CA ASN A 44 -9.26 -46.23 23.29
C ASN A 44 -8.57 -47.30 24.16
N PRO A 45 -9.27 -47.90 25.14
CA PRO A 45 -8.68 -48.83 26.09
C PRO A 45 -8.19 -50.12 25.44
N THR A 46 -8.81 -50.53 24.33
CA THR A 46 -8.50 -51.78 23.64
C THR A 46 -7.36 -51.60 22.64
N THR A 47 -7.39 -50.54 21.84
CA THR A 47 -6.39 -50.31 20.79
C THR A 47 -5.21 -49.45 21.26
N LYS A 48 -5.30 -48.86 22.47
CA LYS A 48 -4.36 -47.87 23.03
C LYS A 48 -4.14 -46.62 22.17
N LYS A 49 -4.91 -46.45 21.08
CA LYS A 49 -4.86 -45.30 20.18
C LYS A 49 -5.62 -44.12 20.78
N VAL A 50 -5.15 -42.92 20.46
CA VAL A 50 -5.84 -41.67 20.81
C VAL A 50 -6.85 -41.35 19.70
N GLU A 51 -8.11 -41.22 20.07
CA GLU A 51 -9.21 -40.80 19.20
C GLU A 51 -9.59 -39.37 19.56
N ILE A 52 -9.70 -38.51 18.54
CA ILE A 52 -10.09 -37.11 18.68
C ILE A 52 -11.44 -36.93 18.01
N THR A 53 -12.42 -36.45 18.77
CA THR A 53 -13.72 -36.01 18.24
C THR A 53 -13.74 -34.49 18.24
N TYR A 54 -13.74 -33.89 17.07
CA TYR A 54 -13.76 -32.43 16.90
C TYR A 54 -15.15 -31.85 17.18
N SER A 55 -15.20 -30.60 17.63
CA SER A 55 -16.45 -29.87 17.84
C SER A 55 -17.22 -29.68 16.54
N ASN A 56 -18.54 -29.48 16.65
CA ASN A 56 -19.41 -29.31 15.47
C ASN A 56 -19.07 -28.04 14.67
N ASN A 57 -18.44 -27.05 15.31
CA ASN A 57 -18.04 -25.78 14.70
C ASN A 57 -16.54 -25.74 14.33
N TYR A 58 -15.83 -26.87 14.41
CA TYR A 58 -14.38 -26.93 14.20
C TYR A 58 -13.98 -26.40 12.82
N ASP A 59 -14.65 -26.84 11.76
CA ASP A 59 -14.31 -26.43 10.39
C ASP A 59 -14.53 -24.93 10.18
N SER A 60 -15.60 -24.37 10.75
CA SER A 60 -15.89 -22.93 10.67
C SER A 60 -14.82 -22.11 11.40
N LYS A 61 -14.45 -22.51 12.63
CA LYS A 61 -13.38 -21.84 13.39
C LYS A 61 -12.00 -22.00 12.73
N LYS A 62 -11.73 -23.16 12.12
CA LYS A 62 -10.51 -23.41 11.36
C LYS A 62 -10.41 -22.45 10.17
N LYS A 63 -11.49 -22.33 9.38
CA LYS A 63 -11.54 -21.42 8.24
C LYS A 63 -11.38 -19.96 8.66
N GLU A 64 -12.02 -19.55 9.75
CA GLU A 64 -11.86 -18.21 10.32
C GLU A 64 -10.41 -17.93 10.70
N LEU A 65 -9.76 -18.86 11.40
CA LEU A 65 -8.36 -18.75 11.80
C LEU A 65 -7.41 -18.70 10.60
N GLU A 66 -7.63 -19.55 9.60
CA GLU A 66 -6.88 -19.54 8.34
C GLU A 66 -7.01 -18.19 7.63
N GLN A 67 -8.22 -17.61 7.58
CA GLN A 67 -8.45 -16.30 6.99
C GLN A 67 -7.78 -15.17 7.77
N GLN A 68 -7.80 -15.21 9.10
CA GLN A 68 -7.08 -14.24 9.94
C GLN A 68 -5.57 -14.33 9.73
N ASN A 69 -5.02 -15.54 9.66
CA ASN A 69 -3.60 -15.76 9.39
C ASN A 69 -3.21 -15.25 8.00
N TYR A 70 -4.05 -15.50 6.99
CA TYR A 70 -3.85 -14.99 5.64
C TYR A 70 -3.84 -13.46 5.59
N ASN A 71 -4.80 -12.81 6.24
CA ASN A 71 -4.85 -11.34 6.31
C ASN A 71 -3.62 -10.75 7.00
N THR A 72 -3.19 -11.38 8.10
CA THR A 72 -1.99 -10.96 8.84
C THR A 72 -0.73 -11.10 7.97
N LEU A 73 -0.60 -12.22 7.25
CA LEU A 73 0.51 -12.45 6.33
C LEU A 73 0.53 -11.41 5.21
N LEU A 74 -0.62 -11.14 4.60
CA LEU A 74 -0.75 -10.18 3.51
C LEU A 74 -0.40 -8.76 3.97
N ALA A 75 -0.86 -8.35 5.15
CA ALA A 75 -0.48 -7.07 5.75
C ALA A 75 1.03 -6.97 5.99
N SER A 76 1.67 -8.04 6.48
CA SER A 76 3.13 -8.09 6.64
C SER A 76 3.86 -7.98 5.30
N MET A 77 3.37 -8.63 4.25
CA MET A 77 3.96 -8.53 2.92
C MET A 77 3.87 -7.10 2.37
N ILE A 78 2.70 -6.45 2.49
CA ILE A 78 2.51 -5.05 2.08
C ILE A 78 3.48 -4.13 2.82
N ASN A 79 3.59 -4.27 4.15
CA ASN A 79 4.50 -3.46 4.94
C ASN A 79 5.96 -3.65 4.53
N ASN A 80 6.39 -4.89 4.29
CA ASN A 80 7.75 -5.17 3.84
C ASN A 80 8.03 -4.55 2.46
N TRP A 81 7.07 -4.62 1.54
CA TRP A 81 7.18 -4.00 0.22
C TRP A 81 7.25 -2.48 0.29
N ASN A 82 6.42 -1.86 1.12
CA ASN A 82 6.45 -0.42 1.33
C ASN A 82 7.80 0.01 1.93
N ASN A 83 8.27 -0.68 2.96
CA ASN A 83 9.58 -0.39 3.56
C ASN A 83 10.72 -0.52 2.54
N TYR A 84 10.71 -1.58 1.73
CA TYR A 84 11.70 -1.76 0.66
C TYR A 84 11.67 -0.61 -0.36
N ARG A 85 10.47 -0.21 -0.79
CA ARG A 85 10.30 0.92 -1.71
C ARG A 85 10.76 2.24 -1.09
N ASP A 86 10.44 2.48 0.17
CA ASP A 86 10.83 3.69 0.89
C ASP A 86 12.34 3.75 1.13
N GLU A 87 12.98 2.62 1.46
CA GLU A 87 14.44 2.51 1.55
C GLU A 87 15.11 2.78 0.20
N LEU A 88 14.56 2.24 -0.89
CA LEU A 88 15.05 2.53 -2.25
C LEU A 88 14.90 4.00 -2.61
N ASN A 89 13.76 4.62 -2.31
CA ASN A 89 13.53 6.04 -2.54
C ASN A 89 14.44 6.92 -1.66
N ASN A 90 14.72 6.51 -0.43
CA ASN A 90 15.69 7.21 0.43
C ASN A 90 17.12 7.10 -0.12
N LEU A 91 17.49 5.96 -0.71
CA LEU A 91 18.84 5.71 -1.22
C LEU A 91 19.08 6.34 -2.60
N LEU A 92 18.12 6.19 -3.52
CA LEU A 92 18.24 6.58 -4.93
C LEU A 92 17.59 7.94 -5.24
N GLY A 93 17.02 8.59 -4.23
CA GLY A 93 16.12 9.72 -4.40
C GLY A 93 14.71 9.25 -4.72
N ASP A 94 13.71 10.06 -4.36
CA ASP A 94 12.31 9.70 -4.60
C ASP A 94 12.06 9.57 -6.11
N ILE A 95 11.82 8.35 -6.58
CA ILE A 95 11.53 8.05 -7.98
C ILE A 95 10.02 8.19 -8.26
N SER A 96 9.19 8.46 -7.25
CA SER A 96 7.74 8.70 -7.40
C SER A 96 7.38 9.78 -8.44
N PRO A 97 8.13 10.90 -8.59
CA PRO A 97 7.91 11.86 -9.67
C PRO A 97 8.09 11.25 -11.07
N TYR A 98 8.86 10.17 -11.19
CA TYR A 98 9.15 9.53 -12.46
C TYR A 98 8.12 8.48 -12.89
N TYR A 99 7.09 8.20 -12.10
CA TYR A 99 6.01 7.32 -12.55
C TYR A 99 5.21 7.97 -13.71
N ASN A 100 5.05 9.30 -13.67
CA ASN A 100 4.46 10.11 -14.73
C ASN A 100 5.50 11.03 -15.41
N TYR A 101 6.78 10.65 -15.42
CA TYR A 101 7.87 11.51 -15.94
C TYR A 101 7.56 12.05 -17.34
N ARG A 102 6.93 11.22 -18.17
CA ARG A 102 6.56 11.58 -19.54
C ARG A 102 5.52 12.71 -19.58
N GLU A 103 4.54 12.70 -18.69
CA GLU A 103 3.50 13.74 -18.62
C GLU A 103 4.06 15.04 -18.04
N ILE A 104 4.96 14.95 -17.05
CA ILE A 104 5.60 16.12 -16.44
C ILE A 104 6.57 16.79 -17.42
N LEU A 105 7.38 15.99 -18.13
CA LEU A 105 8.26 16.51 -19.17
C LEU A 105 7.47 17.15 -20.31
N GLN A 106 6.35 16.55 -20.72
CA GLN A 106 5.49 17.14 -21.74
C GLN A 106 4.93 18.49 -21.27
N LYS A 107 4.46 18.61 -20.02
CA LYS A 107 4.01 19.89 -19.46
C LYS A 107 5.10 20.95 -19.45
N MET A 108 6.32 20.59 -19.06
CA MET A 108 7.45 21.53 -19.07
C MET A 108 7.78 22.02 -20.48
N ILE A 109 7.75 21.11 -21.47
CA ILE A 109 7.95 21.46 -22.89
C ILE A 109 6.82 22.39 -23.39
N ASP A 110 5.58 22.10 -23.03
CA ASP A 110 4.42 22.90 -23.43
C ASP A 110 4.47 24.31 -22.79
N GLU A 111 4.83 24.40 -21.51
CA GLU A 111 5.03 25.68 -20.80
C GLU A 111 6.15 26.52 -21.42
N ASP A 112 7.29 25.92 -21.78
CA ASP A 112 8.38 26.61 -22.47
C ASP A 112 7.96 27.12 -23.85
N ASN A 113 7.18 26.32 -24.60
CA ASN A 113 6.66 26.72 -25.90
C ASN A 113 5.64 27.87 -25.78
N ASP A 114 4.76 27.83 -24.77
CA ASP A 114 3.80 28.91 -24.50
C ASP A 114 4.51 30.23 -24.21
N ILE A 115 5.57 30.20 -23.40
CA ILE A 115 6.41 31.38 -23.09
C ILE A 115 7.09 31.90 -24.37
N LEU A 116 7.64 31.01 -25.19
CA LEU A 116 8.27 31.39 -26.46
C LEU A 116 7.28 32.04 -27.41
N GLU A 117 6.09 31.47 -27.55
CA GLU A 117 5.04 32.06 -28.37
C GLU A 117 4.60 33.43 -27.84
N GLU A 118 4.49 33.60 -26.52
CA GLU A 118 4.15 34.89 -25.91
C GLU A 118 5.22 35.95 -26.21
N LEU A 119 6.51 35.58 -26.09
CA LEU A 119 7.62 36.46 -26.49
C LEU A 119 7.57 36.83 -27.98
N HIS A 120 7.28 35.87 -28.85
CA HIS A 120 7.10 36.13 -30.28
C HIS A 120 5.91 37.06 -30.56
N ARG A 121 4.77 36.88 -29.87
CA ARG A 121 3.61 37.78 -29.96
C ARG A 121 3.94 39.19 -29.49
N HIS A 122 4.67 39.35 -28.40
CA HIS A 122 5.10 40.67 -27.90
C HIS A 122 6.06 41.37 -28.84
N LYS A 123 7.02 40.62 -29.42
CA LYS A 123 7.95 41.14 -30.43
C LYS A 123 7.23 41.59 -31.70
N HIS A 124 6.25 40.81 -32.17
CA HIS A 124 5.42 41.21 -33.32
C HIS A 124 4.54 42.42 -33.03
N LYS A 125 3.97 42.54 -31.81
CA LYS A 125 3.23 43.74 -31.40
C LYS A 125 4.12 44.98 -31.36
N GLN A 126 5.31 44.91 -30.76
CA GLN A 126 6.27 46.02 -30.80
C GLN A 126 6.66 46.40 -32.23
N ASN A 127 6.93 45.43 -33.09
CA ASN A 127 7.29 45.72 -34.48
C ASN A 127 6.12 46.28 -35.32
N ASN A 128 4.87 45.94 -34.98
CA ASN A 128 3.69 46.49 -35.65
C ASN A 128 3.29 47.87 -35.10
N ASP A 129 3.57 48.16 -33.82
CA ASP A 129 3.36 49.47 -33.22
C ASP A 129 4.44 50.48 -33.64
N ILE A 130 5.67 50.03 -33.93
CA ILE A 130 6.76 50.89 -34.44
C ILE A 130 6.56 51.26 -35.92
N ASN A 131 5.74 50.52 -36.68
CA ASN A 131 5.55 50.72 -38.11
C ASN A 131 4.24 51.46 -38.49
N ASN A 132 3.52 52.04 -37.52
CA ASN A 132 2.21 52.66 -37.77
C ASN A 132 2.12 54.17 -37.52
N ASP A 133 3.26 54.84 -37.28
CA ASP A 133 3.30 56.30 -37.30
C ASP A 133 4.20 56.83 -38.42
N ASN A 134 3.51 57.52 -39.33
CA ASN A 134 3.88 58.21 -40.55
C ASN A 134 5.21 58.99 -40.57
N ASP A 135 5.72 59.09 -41.81
CA ASP A 135 6.56 60.15 -42.40
C ASP A 135 8.07 60.17 -42.09
N SER A 136 8.87 59.59 -43.01
CA SER A 136 9.76 60.41 -43.84
C SER A 136 10.40 59.62 -44.98
N ASP A 137 10.37 60.24 -46.17
CA ASP A 137 11.06 59.83 -47.38
C ASP A 137 12.54 59.53 -47.12
N TYR A 138 13.00 58.31 -47.41
CA TYR A 138 14.30 58.04 -48.04
C TYR A 138 14.35 56.58 -48.49
N ALA A 139 14.11 56.35 -49.78
CA ALA A 139 14.50 55.13 -50.44
C ALA A 139 16.04 55.04 -50.43
N SER A 140 16.59 54.08 -49.70
CA SER A 140 17.92 53.56 -49.95
C SER A 140 17.83 52.05 -49.97
N GLU A 141 17.90 51.53 -51.19
CA GLU A 141 18.22 50.15 -51.49
C GLU A 141 19.41 49.70 -50.62
N ASN A 142 19.30 48.54 -49.98
CA ASN A 142 20.44 47.66 -49.80
C ASN A 142 19.94 46.23 -49.56
N GLU A 143 20.23 45.43 -50.57
CA GLU A 143 20.35 43.97 -50.56
C GLU A 143 21.05 43.51 -49.28
N ASP A 144 20.45 42.59 -48.53
CA ASP A 144 21.20 41.60 -47.71
C ASP A 144 20.31 40.45 -47.21
N LEU A 145 19.38 39.99 -48.06
CA LEU A 145 18.82 38.64 -47.97
C LEU A 145 19.67 37.69 -48.81
N LYS A 146 20.93 37.53 -48.39
CA LYS A 146 21.81 36.51 -48.95
C LYS A 146 22.59 35.85 -47.83
N TYR A 147 22.23 34.60 -47.58
CA TYR A 147 22.92 33.62 -46.75
C TYR A 147 22.67 33.71 -45.25
N LEU A 148 21.80 32.81 -44.77
CA LEU A 148 22.19 31.81 -43.75
C LEU A 148 21.10 30.73 -43.69
N LEU A 149 21.20 29.79 -44.62
CA LEU A 149 20.63 28.45 -44.49
C LEU A 149 21.82 27.48 -44.54
N TYR A 150 22.34 27.12 -43.36
CA TYR A 150 22.80 25.78 -42.99
C TYR A 150 23.12 25.72 -41.50
#